data_AF-A0ABD0QCT4-F1
#
_entry.id   AF-A0ABD0QCT4-F1
#
_cell.length_a   1.000
_cell.length_b   1.000
_cell.length_c   1.000
_cell.angle_alpha   90.00
_cell.angle_beta   90.00
_cell.angle_gamma   90.00
#
_symmetry.space_group_name_H-M   'P 1'
#
loop_
_entity.id
_entity.type
_entity.pdbx_description
1 polymer ?
#
loop_
_entity_poly.entity_id
_entity_poly.type
_entity_poly.pdbx_seq_one_letter_code
_entity_poly.pdbx_strand_id
1 'polypeptide(L)' 'ACPAATALEEWRTCNDHPCITFYWEASPWGPCIEDFSMNLNGSGYWNGTATCAVGVQIRKVVCMKMGVGPVIPK' A
#
# COMPACT_ATOMS: atom_id res chain seq x y z
N ALA A 1 46.54 -39.97 -18.44
CA ALA A 1 46.51 -38.65 -17.78
C ALA A 1 45.09 -38.40 -17.32
N CYS A 2 44.88 -37.87 -16.11
CA CYS A 2 43.55 -37.52 -15.63
C CYS A 2 43.11 -36.16 -16.20
N PRO A 3 41.83 -35.95 -16.52
CA PRO A 3 41.33 -34.66 -16.96
C PRO A 3 41.48 -33.60 -15.86
N ALA A 4 41.64 -32.34 -16.26
CA ALA A 4 41.73 -31.22 -15.34
C ALA A 4 40.40 -31.04 -14.59
N ALA A 5 40.45 -30.58 -13.34
CA ALA A 5 39.26 -30.39 -12.50
C ALA A 5 38.19 -29.51 -13.16
N THR A 6 38.62 -28.50 -13.94
CA THR A 6 37.73 -27.61 -14.70
C THR A 6 36.92 -28.33 -15.78
N ALA A 7 37.40 -29.48 -16.27
CA ALA A 7 36.66 -30.30 -17.24
C ALA A 7 35.53 -31.12 -16.59
N LEU A 8 35.43 -31.09 -15.25
CA LEU A 8 34.39 -31.76 -14.47
C LEU A 8 33.37 -30.77 -13.89
N GLU A 9 33.54 -29.47 -14.12
CA GLU A 9 32.66 -28.42 -13.62
C GLU A 9 31.67 -27.98 -14.70
N GLU A 10 30.38 -27.90 -14.33
CA GLU A 10 29.33 -27.32 -15.17
C GLU A 10 28.57 -26.29 -14.34
N TRP A 11 28.33 -25.12 -14.92
CA TRP A 11 27.62 -24.02 -14.26
C TRP A 11 26.34 -23.71 -15.02
N ARG A 12 25.26 -23.48 -14.28
CA ARG A 12 24.00 -22.97 -14.83
C ARG A 12 23.45 -21.87 -13.94
N THR A 13 22.75 -20.93 -14.54
CA THR A 13 22.06 -19.87 -13.82
C THR A 13 20.89 -20.46 -13.02
N CYS A 14 20.79 -20.06 -11.76
CA CYS A 14 19.64 -20.38 -10.92
C CYS A 14 18.70 -19.17 -10.85
N ASN A 15 17.41 -19.42 -10.62
CA ASN A 15 16.38 -18.39 -10.41
C ASN A 15 16.21 -17.40 -11.58
N ASP A 16 16.08 -17.93 -12.80
CA ASP A 16 15.81 -17.12 -14.02
C ASP A 16 14.34 -16.65 -14.14
N HIS A 17 13.69 -16.38 -13.00
CA HIS A 17 12.32 -15.88 -12.95
C HIS A 17 12.31 -14.43 -12.48
N PRO A 18 11.58 -13.53 -13.17
CA PRO A 18 11.52 -12.14 -12.77
C PRO A 18 10.83 -12.00 -11.40
N CYS A 19 11.47 -11.26 -10.50
CA CYS A 19 10.88 -10.90 -9.22
C CYS A 19 9.71 -9.93 -9.43
N ILE A 20 8.51 -10.33 -9.02
CA ILE A 20 7.33 -9.46 -9.06
C ILE A 20 7.34 -8.59 -7.81
N THR A 21 7.25 -7.27 -8.00
CA THR A 21 7.15 -6.30 -6.90
C THR A 21 5.77 -5.64 -6.90
N PHE A 22 5.19 -5.53 -5.71
CA PHE A 22 3.94 -4.80 -5.49
C PHE A 22 4.19 -3.57 -4.62
N TYR A 23 3.42 -2.51 -4.85
CA TYR A 23 3.48 -1.29 -4.04
C TYR A 23 2.09 -0.66 -3.93
N TRP A 24 1.92 0.22 -2.94
CA TRP A 24 0.69 0.96 -2.73
C TRP A 24 0.79 2.35 -3.35
N GLU A 25 -0.17 2.72 -4.17
CA GLU A 25 -0.34 4.07 -4.68
C GLU A 25 -1.53 4.73 -3.99
N ALA A 26 -1.28 5.85 -3.32
CA ALA A 26 -2.29 6.62 -2.61
C ALA A 26 -2.56 7.93 -3.35
N SER A 27 -3.84 8.22 -3.62
CA SER A 27 -4.24 9.52 -4.14
C SER A 27 -4.02 10.62 -3.08
N PRO A 28 -4.01 11.89 -3.49
CA PRO A 28 -4.18 13.01 -2.56
C PRO A 28 -5.44 12.82 -1.71
N TRP A 29 -5.43 13.42 -0.52
CA TRP A 29 -6.62 13.50 0.32
C TRP A 29 -7.69 14.35 -0.34
N GLY A 30 -8.93 13.89 -0.25
CA GLY A 30 -10.10 14.69 -0.60
C GLY A 30 -10.36 15.80 0.42
N PRO A 31 -11.35 16.66 0.16
CA PRO A 31 -11.76 17.68 1.10
C PRO A 31 -12.22 17.08 2.43
N CYS A 32 -12.12 17.87 3.49
CA CYS A 32 -12.72 17.54 4.78
C CYS A 32 -14.24 17.65 4.67
N ILE A 33 -14.96 16.58 4.99
CA ILE A 33 -16.44 16.55 5.03
C ILE A 33 -16.90 16.38 6.48
N GLU A 34 -18.00 17.00 6.87
CA GLU A 34 -18.55 16.83 8.22
C GLU A 34 -19.04 15.38 8.41
N ASP A 35 -18.63 14.72 9.49
CA ASP A 35 -19.06 13.35 9.78
C ASP A 35 -20.17 13.34 10.84
N PHE A 36 -21.42 13.24 10.38
CA PHE A 36 -22.60 13.10 11.23
C PHE A 36 -22.76 11.70 11.83
N SER A 37 -21.96 10.72 11.40
CA SER A 37 -22.05 9.32 11.85
C SER A 37 -21.14 9.01 13.04
N MET A 38 -20.10 9.82 13.26
CA MET A 38 -19.26 9.75 14.45
C MET A 38 -19.94 10.44 15.64
N ASN A 39 -20.76 9.69 16.37
CA ASN A 39 -21.13 10.01 17.74
C ASN A 39 -19.87 9.93 18.62
N LEU A 40 -19.03 10.97 18.59
CA LEU A 40 -17.95 11.10 19.56
C LEU A 40 -18.62 11.31 20.93
N ASN A 41 -18.80 10.22 21.69
CA ASN A 41 -19.13 10.26 23.12
C ASN A 41 -17.88 10.73 23.90
N GLY A 42 -17.33 11.87 23.49
CA GLY A 42 -16.24 12.54 24.17
C GLY A 42 -16.83 13.31 25.33
N SER A 43 -16.39 12.99 26.55
CA SER A 43 -16.70 13.73 27.77
C SER A 43 -15.99 15.10 27.80
N GLY A 44 -16.10 15.86 26.70
CA GLY A 44 -15.57 17.20 26.55
C GLY A 44 -16.47 18.18 27.30
N TYR A 45 -15.98 18.62 28.44
CA TYR A 45 -16.60 19.55 29.37
C TYR A 45 -16.87 20.93 28.71
N TRP A 46 -18.01 21.19 28.04
CA TRP A 46 -18.17 22.52 27.42
C TRP A 46 -19.57 23.15 27.38
N ASN A 47 -19.58 24.42 27.80
CA ASN A 47 -20.67 25.37 27.81
C ASN A 47 -21.18 25.68 26.38
N GLY A 48 -22.34 25.13 26.01
CA GLY A 48 -23.40 25.83 25.27
C GLY A 48 -23.11 26.51 23.91
N THR A 49 -21.96 26.31 23.26
CA THR A 49 -21.69 26.84 21.90
C THR A 49 -21.01 25.76 21.06
N ALA A 50 -21.66 25.34 19.97
CA ALA A 50 -21.16 24.32 19.06
C ALA A 50 -19.90 24.84 18.35
N THR A 51 -18.73 24.44 18.85
CA THR A 51 -17.44 24.80 18.25
C THR A 51 -17.04 23.67 17.29
N CYS A 52 -17.07 23.97 15.99
CA CYS A 52 -16.57 23.21 14.84
C CYS A 52 -16.85 21.70 14.82
N ALA A 53 -17.75 21.24 13.93
CA ALA A 53 -17.93 19.81 13.66
C ALA A 53 -16.59 19.13 13.29
N VAL A 54 -16.36 17.91 13.80
CA VAL A 54 -15.22 17.08 13.38
C VAL A 54 -15.49 16.58 11.97
N GLY A 55 -14.51 16.71 11.08
CA GLY A 55 -14.63 16.27 9.70
C GLY A 55 -13.73 15.08 9.37
N VAL A 56 -14.10 14.35 8.33
CA VAL A 56 -13.38 13.20 7.78
C VAL A 56 -12.80 13.57 6.42
N GLN A 57 -11.57 13.12 6.16
CA GLN A 57 -10.97 13.14 4.82
C GLN A 57 -10.84 11.72 4.32
N ILE A 58 -11.12 11.51 3.03
CA ILE A 58 -11.05 10.21 2.38
C ILE A 58 -10.03 10.30 1.24
N ARG A 59 -9.24 9.24 1.05
CA ARG A 59 -8.35 9.07 -0.11
C ARG A 59 -8.48 7.67 -0.68
N LYS A 60 -8.18 7.52 -1.97
CA LYS A 60 -8.13 6.21 -2.62
C LYS A 60 -6.73 5.62 -2.46
N VAL A 61 -6.67 4.33 -2.16
CA VAL A 61 -5.42 3.55 -2.14
C VAL A 61 -5.57 2.36 -3.08
N VAL A 62 -4.59 2.16 -3.96
CA VAL A 62 -4.60 1.12 -5.00
C VAL A 62 -3.35 0.27 -4.88
N CYS A 63 -3.50 -1.05 -4.95
CA CYS A 63 -2.37 -1.97 -5.06
C CYS A 63 -1.89 -2.00 -6.51
N MET A 64 -0.61 -1.73 -6.73
CA MET A 64 0.02 -1.68 -8.04
C MET A 64 1.03 -2.82 -8.17
N LYS A 65 1.03 -3.48 -9.33
CA LYS A 65 2.09 -4.40 -9.75
C LYS A 65 3.10 -3.65 -10.62
N MET A 66 4.37 -3.70 -10.23
CA MET A 66 5.44 -3.02 -10.96
C MET A 66 5.46 -3.45 -12.43
N GLY A 67 5.47 -2.47 -13.33
CA GLY A 67 5.48 -2.70 -14.78
C GLY A 67 4.16 -3.18 -15.42
N VAL A 68 3.09 -3.40 -14.63
CA VAL A 68 1.78 -3.86 -15.14
C VAL A 68 0.65 -2.90 -14.82
N GLY A 69 0.65 -2.30 -13.62
CA GLY A 69 -0.38 -1.35 -13.18
C GLY A 69 -1.29 -1.90 -12.07
N PRO A 70 -2.55 -1.40 -11.94
CA PRO A 70 -3.44 -1.75 -10.85
C PRO A 70 -3.79 -3.25 -10.80
N VAL A 71 -3.75 -3.83 -9.61
CA VAL A 71 -4.16 -5.23 -9.38
C VAL A 71 -5.69 -5.30 -9.30
N ILE A 72 -6.30 -6.14 -10.14
CA ILE A 72 -7.75 -6.39 -10.14
C ILE A 72 -8.09 -7.42 -9.06
N PRO A 73 -9.00 -7.11 -8.10
CA PRO A 73 -9.48 -8.07 -7.12
C PRO A 73 -10.20 -9.26 -7.79
N LYS A 74 -10.15 -10.44 -7.17
CA LYS A 74 -10.90 -11.62 -7.63
C LYS A 74 -12.36 -11.58 -7.19
#